data_AF-L0F400-F1
#
_entry.id   AF-L0F400-F1
#
_cell.length_a   1.000
_cell.length_b   1.000
_cell.length_c   1.000
_cell.angle_alpha   90.00
_cell.angle_beta   90.00
_cell.angle_gamma   90.00
#
_symmetry.space_group_name_H-M   'P 1'
#
loop_
_entity.id
_entity.type
_entity.pdbx_description
1 polymer ?
#
loop_
_entity_poly.entity_id
_entity_poly.type
_entity_poly.pdbx_seq_one_letter_code
_entity_poly.pdbx_strand_id
1 'polypeptide(L)' 'MYIVAVDPDTCSGCDACADSCPAHLLKFVDGKTEVVGDETECMGCESCITICPSGAVTITEM' A
#
# COMPACT_ATOMS: atom_id res chain seq x y z
N MET A 1 0.59 -15.81 5.25
CA MET A 1 -0.40 -14.70 5.20
C MET A 1 0.38 -13.43 4.98
N TYR A 2 -0.10 -12.48 4.16
CA TYR A 2 0.69 -11.27 3.87
C TYR A 2 0.11 -10.06 4.59
N ILE A 3 0.99 -9.20 5.11
CA ILE A 3 0.64 -7.89 5.66
C ILE A 3 1.14 -6.81 4.72
N VAL A 4 0.30 -5.82 4.42
CA VAL A 4 0.70 -4.59 3.73
C VAL A 4 0.86 -3.43 4.73
N ALA A 5 1.90 -2.63 4.57
CA ALA A 5 2.09 -1.41 5.34
C ALA A 5 2.54 -0.24 4.44
N VAL A 6 2.26 0.99 4.88
CA VAL A 6 2.69 2.22 4.21
C VAL A 6 3.45 3.09 5.21
N ASP A 7 4.65 3.52 4.84
CA ASP A 7 5.42 4.51 5.59
C ASP A 7 4.97 5.94 5.18
N PRO A 8 4.31 6.69 6.07
CA PRO A 8 3.82 8.03 5.76
C PRO A 8 4.94 9.07 5.58
N ASP A 9 6.11 8.86 6.19
CA ASP A 9 7.24 9.80 6.07
C ASP A 9 7.90 9.68 4.69
N THR A 10 7.94 8.46 4.14
CA THR A 10 8.46 8.18 2.79
C THR A 10 7.42 8.41 1.69
N CYS A 11 6.12 8.24 1.98
CA CYS A 11 5.05 8.37 0.99
C CYS A 11 5.02 9.77 0.37
N SER A 12 5.10 9.87 -0.97
CA SER A 12 5.06 11.15 -1.69
C SER A 12 3.66 11.64 -2.04
N GLY A 13 2.61 10.87 -1.74
CA GLY A 13 1.22 11.28 -1.98
C GLY A 13 0.77 11.21 -3.44
N CYS A 14 1.28 10.24 -4.21
CA CYS A 14 0.99 10.14 -5.65
C CYS A 14 -0.23 9.28 -6.03
N ASP A 15 -0.93 8.69 -5.05
CA ASP A 15 -2.14 7.85 -5.22
C ASP A 15 -1.96 6.52 -6.01
N ALA A 16 -0.87 6.35 -6.76
CA ALA A 16 -0.68 5.22 -7.67
C ALA A 16 -0.83 3.82 -7.04
N CYS A 17 -0.37 3.63 -5.79
CA CYS A 17 -0.49 2.35 -5.11
C CYS A 17 -1.93 2.03 -4.68
N ALA A 18 -2.73 3.04 -4.33
CA ALA A 18 -4.13 2.87 -3.98
C ALA A 18 -4.96 2.44 -5.20
N ASP A 19 -4.77 3.10 -6.34
CA ASP A 19 -5.40 2.72 -7.61
C ASP A 19 -5.02 1.31 -8.08
N SER A 20 -3.79 0.89 -7.80
CA SER A 20 -3.28 -0.42 -8.24
C SER A 20 -3.70 -1.60 -7.36
N CYS A 21 -4.26 -1.36 -6.16
CA CYS A 21 -4.49 -2.40 -5.17
C CYS A 21 -5.74 -3.24 -5.50
N PRO A 22 -5.62 -4.51 -5.94
CA PRO A 22 -6.79 -5.32 -6.30
C PRO A 22 -7.62 -5.75 -5.08
N ALA A 23 -7.02 -5.73 -3.88
CA ALA A 23 -7.70 -6.01 -2.62
C ALA A 23 -8.41 -4.77 -2.05
N HIS A 24 -8.22 -3.59 -2.65
CA HIS A 24 -8.76 -2.31 -2.16
C HIS A 24 -8.38 -1.96 -0.72
N LEU A 25 -7.23 -2.44 -0.26
CA LEU A 25 -6.68 -2.20 1.09
C LEU A 25 -5.90 -0.88 1.20
N LEU A 26 -5.62 -0.21 0.09
CA LEU A 26 -4.90 1.06 0.07
C LEU A 26 -5.84 2.16 -0.41
N LYS A 27 -5.94 3.26 0.35
CA LYS A 27 -6.71 4.44 -0.05
C LYS A 27 -5.89 5.71 0.09
N PHE A 28 -6.20 6.68 -0.76
CA PHE A 28 -5.62 8.00 -0.68
C PHE A 28 -6.49 8.91 0.20
N VAL A 29 -5.88 9.40 1.27
CA VAL A 29 -6.51 10.22 2.31
C VAL A 29 -5.55 11.36 2.64
N ASP A 30 -6.03 12.60 2.58
CA ASP A 30 -5.29 13.80 2.98
C ASP A 30 -3.87 13.93 2.39
N GLY A 31 -3.69 13.52 1.14
CA GLY A 31 -2.41 13.63 0.44
C GLY A 31 -1.44 12.48 0.69
N LYS A 32 -1.86 11.40 1.36
CA LYS A 32 -1.04 10.21 1.63
C LYS A 32 -1.86 8.95 1.37
N THR A 33 -1.17 7.83 1.20
CA THR A 33 -1.81 6.52 1.15
C THR A 33 -1.89 5.94 2.55
N GLU A 34 -3.05 5.43 2.92
CA GLU A 34 -3.31 4.72 4.17
C GLU A 34 -3.80 3.30 3.88
N VAL A 35 -3.48 2.37 4.78
CA VAL A 35 -4.06 1.03 4.79
C VAL A 35 -5.45 1.11 5.39
N VAL A 36 -6.45 0.61 4.67
CA VAL A 36 -7.84 0.56 5.10
C VAL A 36 -8.30 -0.88 5.23
N GLY A 37 -8.98 -1.19 6.33
CA GLY A 37 -9.43 -2.55 6.62
C GLY A 37 -8.36 -3.39 7.32
N ASP A 38 -8.42 -4.70 7.12
CA ASP A 38 -7.48 -5.64 7.73
C ASP A 38 -6.26 -5.83 6.81
N GLU A 39 -5.10 -5.39 7.29
CA GLU A 39 -3.82 -5.49 6.58
C GLU A 39 -3.44 -6.92 6.19
N THR A 40 -4.00 -7.93 6.87
CA THR A 40 -3.75 -9.36 6.62
C THR A 40 -4.52 -9.92 5.43
N GLU A 41 -5.51 -9.19 4.91
CA GLU A 41 -6.24 -9.53 3.67
C GLU A 41 -5.39 -9.27 2.41
N CYS A 42 -4.17 -8.77 2.57
CA CYS A 42 -3.26 -8.58 1.45
C CYS A 42 -2.95 -9.92 0.77
N MET A 43 -3.10 -9.96 -0.55
CA MET A 43 -2.85 -11.16 -1.35
C MET A 43 -1.38 -11.33 -1.76
N GLY A 44 -0.48 -10.41 -1.38
CA GLY A 44 0.94 -10.50 -1.72
C GLY A 44 1.25 -10.31 -3.22
N CYS A 45 0.41 -9.59 -3.96
CA CYS A 45 0.59 -9.41 -5.42
C CYS A 45 1.68 -8.41 -5.83
N GLU A 46 2.26 -7.68 -4.87
CA GLU A 46 3.40 -6.74 -5.05
C GLU A 46 3.20 -5.59 -6.07
N SER A 47 1.96 -5.39 -6.57
CA SER A 47 1.65 -4.31 -7.52
C SER A 47 1.92 -2.92 -6.94
N CYS A 48 1.53 -2.71 -5.68
CA CYS A 48 1.77 -1.46 -4.95
C CYS A 48 3.26 -1.17 -4.72
N ILE A 49 4.09 -2.19 -4.51
CA ILE A 49 5.54 -2.05 -4.35
C ILE A 49 6.15 -1.61 -5.68
N THR A 50 5.79 -2.30 -6.76
CA THR A 50 6.35 -2.05 -8.10
C THR A 50 6.02 -0.65 -8.61
N ILE A 51 4.81 -0.16 -8.34
CA ILE A 51 4.36 1.16 -8.83
C ILE A 51 4.76 2.32 -7.91
N CYS A 52 5.15 2.06 -6.66
CA CYS A 52 5.45 3.13 -5.69
C CYS A 52 6.81 3.77 -6.01
N PRO A 53 6.85 5.02 -6.51
CA PRO A 53 8.11 5.66 -6.90
C PRO A 53 8.98 6.05 -5.70
N SER A 54 8.36 6.22 -4.52
CA SER A 54 9.05 6.55 -3.27
C SER A 54 9.48 5.32 -2.48
N GLY A 55 9.03 4.11 -2.85
CA GLY A 55 9.31 2.90 -2.07
C GLY A 55 8.64 2.88 -0.69
N ALA A 56 7.54 3.62 -0.52
CA ALA A 56 6.86 3.78 0.77
C ALA A 56 5.99 2.58 1.19
N VAL A 57 5.77 1.60 0.32
CA VAL A 57 4.88 0.46 0.58
C VAL A 57 5.70 -0.81 0.79
N THR A 58 5.37 -1.59 1.82
CA THR A 58 6.02 -2.87 2.13
C THR A 58 4.98 -3.99 2.23
N ILE A 59 5.41 -5.21 1.89
CA ILE A 59 4.65 -6.44 2.10
C ILE A 59 5.54 -7.41 2.88
N THR A 60 5.01 -7.99 3.95
CA THR A 60 5.71 -8.99 4.78
C THR A 60 4.89 -10.27 4.86
N GLU A 61 5.56 -11.41 4.81
CA GLU A 61 4.94 -12.73 5.00
C GLU A 61 4.97 -13.13 6.49
N MET A 62 3.82 -13.59 7.00
CA MET A 62 3.62 -14.14 8.34
C MET A 62 3.05 -15.56 8.31
#